data_AF-A0A839K337-F1
#
_entry.id   AF-A0A839K337-F1
#
_cell.length_a   1.000
_cell.length_b   1.000
_cell.length_c   1.000
_cell.angle_alpha   90.00
_cell.angle_beta   90.00
_cell.angle_gamma   90.00
#
_symmetry.space_group_name_H-M   'P 1'
#
loop_
_entity.id
_entity.type
_entity.pdbx_description
1 polymer ?
#
loop_
_entity_poly.entity_id
_entity_poly.type
_entity_poly.pdbx_seq_one_letter_code
_entity_poly.pdbx_strand_id
1 'polypeptide(L)'
;MIMNQRDKIITVTTELIIESQGDLSQVTARKIANKAEVGLGLIHYHFESKDQLITECVQRIIYKEIRSFVPQNTEYSDNPIEADKQRLTYWAKQVFEFFYANKSISRVSILGDLRNNLTSSNSVDMQRGLLRALTSDIDDAKKKFMIFSLTSIMQAAFLQDNAVKNRLGFDFTKQNDRELFINSVIEELFHFTQT
;
A
#
# COMPACT_ATOMS: atom_id res chain seq x y z
N MET A 1 -17.46 21.03 18.69
CA MET A 1 -16.17 21.59 18.24
C MET A 1 -16.35 22.00 16.78
N ILE A 2 -16.12 23.28 16.42
CA ILE A 2 -16.27 23.74 15.04
C ILE A 2 -15.09 23.16 14.25
N MET A 3 -15.37 22.37 13.20
CA MET A 3 -14.35 21.83 12.30
C MET A 3 -13.67 23.00 11.55
N ASN A 4 -12.34 23.07 11.59
CA ASN A 4 -11.63 24.12 10.84
C ASN A 4 -11.69 23.84 9.33
N GLN A 5 -11.38 24.85 8.51
CA GLN A 5 -11.49 24.76 7.05
C GLN A 5 -10.57 23.68 6.45
N ARG A 6 -9.36 23.51 7.00
CA ARG A 6 -8.42 22.46 6.57
C ARG A 6 -9.01 21.07 6.76
N ASP A 7 -9.58 20.79 7.93
CA ASP A 7 -10.18 19.49 8.25
C ASP A 7 -11.46 19.24 7.43
N LYS A 8 -12.25 20.29 7.14
CA LYS A 8 -13.40 20.21 6.22
C LYS A 8 -12.96 19.80 4.82
N ILE A 9 -11.90 20.43 4.29
CA ILE A 9 -11.35 20.11 2.97
C ILE A 9 -10.86 18.65 2.90
N ILE A 10 -10.18 18.17 3.95
CA ILE A 10 -9.70 16.78 3.99
C ILE A 10 -10.85 15.79 4.03
N THR A 11 -11.85 16.04 4.88
CA THR A 11 -13.02 15.17 5.03
C THR A 11 -13.75 15.03 3.70
N VAL A 12 -14.10 16.17 3.08
CA VAL A 12 -14.78 16.20 1.78
C VAL A 12 -13.97 15.55 0.67
N THR A 13 -12.65 15.79 0.64
CA THR A 13 -11.80 15.17 -0.39
C THR A 13 -11.70 13.66 -0.20
N THR A 14 -11.62 13.20 1.04
CA THR A 14 -11.63 11.77 1.37
C THR A 14 -12.93 11.11 0.93
N GLU A 15 -14.08 11.73 1.20
CA GLU A 15 -15.39 11.28 0.72
C GLU A 15 -15.44 11.21 -0.81
N LEU A 16 -14.98 12.25 -1.50
CA LEU A 16 -14.96 12.28 -2.97
C LEU A 16 -14.08 11.18 -3.58
N ILE A 17 -12.94 10.84 -2.94
CA ILE A 17 -12.08 9.73 -3.38
C ILE A 17 -12.82 8.39 -3.22
N ILE A 18 -13.53 8.20 -2.10
CA ILE A 18 -14.29 6.97 -1.86
C ILE A 18 -15.49 6.87 -2.81
N GLU A 19 -16.25 7.94 -2.98
CA GLU A 19 -17.41 8.03 -3.89
C GLU A 19 -17.02 7.80 -5.36
N SER A 20 -15.81 8.21 -5.75
CA SER A 20 -15.27 7.98 -7.09
C SER A 20 -14.63 6.59 -7.26
N GLN A 21 -14.73 5.71 -6.25
CA GLN A 21 -14.07 4.39 -6.25
C GLN A 21 -12.57 4.50 -6.55
N GLY A 22 -11.93 5.58 -6.08
CA GLY A 22 -10.52 5.85 -6.33
C GLY A 22 -10.20 6.46 -7.71
N ASP A 23 -11.17 6.82 -8.54
CA ASP A 23 -10.93 7.59 -9.76
C ASP A 23 -10.59 9.06 -9.42
N LEU A 24 -9.30 9.30 -9.19
CA LEU A 24 -8.75 10.61 -8.84
C LEU A 24 -8.95 11.67 -9.94
N SER A 25 -9.26 11.28 -11.17
CA SER A 25 -9.59 12.23 -12.24
C SER A 25 -10.93 12.93 -11.99
N GLN A 26 -11.85 12.26 -11.30
CA GLN A 26 -13.17 12.79 -10.92
C GLN A 26 -13.08 13.75 -9.74
N VAL A 27 -11.99 13.73 -8.97
CA VAL A 27 -11.79 14.58 -7.79
C VAL A 27 -11.05 15.86 -8.20
N THR A 28 -11.82 16.88 -8.60
CA THR A 28 -11.30 18.17 -9.05
C THR A 28 -11.28 19.20 -7.91
N ALA A 29 -10.35 20.16 -7.96
CA ALA A 29 -10.26 21.23 -6.96
C ALA A 29 -11.58 22.03 -6.85
N ARG A 30 -12.31 22.20 -7.98
CA ARG A 30 -13.62 22.86 -7.99
C ARG A 30 -14.70 22.04 -7.30
N LYS A 31 -14.76 20.72 -7.54
CA LYS A 31 -15.69 19.82 -6.83
C LYS A 31 -15.42 19.81 -5.34
N ILE A 32 -14.14 19.75 -4.93
CA ILE A 32 -13.72 19.83 -3.53
C ILE A 32 -14.18 21.14 -2.91
N ALA A 33 -13.84 22.28 -3.51
CA ALA A 33 -14.16 23.61 -2.99
C ALA A 33 -15.68 23.82 -2.85
N ASN A 34 -16.45 23.39 -3.86
CA ASN A 34 -17.91 23.48 -3.84
C ASN A 34 -18.51 22.60 -2.73
N LYS A 35 -18.10 21.33 -2.62
CA LYS A 35 -18.65 20.39 -1.61
C LYS A 35 -18.21 20.76 -0.18
N ALA A 36 -17.03 21.35 -0.02
CA ALA A 36 -16.55 21.87 1.26
C ALA A 36 -17.06 23.29 1.57
N GLU A 37 -17.74 23.95 0.64
CA GLU A 37 -18.21 25.34 0.76
C GLU A 37 -17.08 26.31 1.16
N VAL A 38 -15.92 26.17 0.50
CA VAL A 38 -14.73 27.00 0.71
C VAL A 38 -14.32 27.69 -0.59
N GLY A 39 -13.62 28.82 -0.48
CA GLY A 39 -12.97 29.43 -1.63
C GLY A 39 -11.89 28.51 -2.22
N LEU A 40 -11.79 28.43 -3.55
CA LEU A 40 -10.83 27.57 -4.25
C LEU A 40 -9.37 27.82 -3.81
N GLY A 41 -9.02 29.08 -3.52
CA GLY A 41 -7.68 29.46 -3.05
C GLY A 41 -7.29 28.84 -1.71
N LEU A 42 -8.25 28.44 -0.87
CA LEU A 42 -7.97 27.80 0.42
C LEU A 42 -7.36 26.41 0.27
N ILE A 43 -7.61 25.72 -0.84
CA ILE A 43 -6.95 24.44 -1.15
C ILE A 43 -5.44 24.66 -1.34
N HIS A 44 -5.06 25.65 -2.15
CA HIS A 44 -3.65 25.97 -2.36
C HIS A 44 -2.99 26.49 -1.08
N TYR A 45 -3.70 27.35 -0.33
CA TYR A 45 -3.21 27.89 0.93
C TYR A 45 -2.87 26.81 1.97
N HIS A 46 -3.71 25.78 2.12
CA HIS A 46 -3.52 24.76 3.14
C HIS A 46 -2.67 23.55 2.70
N PHE A 47 -2.61 23.26 1.40
CA PHE A 47 -2.05 22.00 0.89
C PHE A 47 -1.05 22.16 -0.25
N GLU A 48 -0.70 23.39 -0.68
CA GLU A 48 0.17 23.71 -1.82
C GLU A 48 -0.38 23.30 -3.20
N SER A 49 -1.07 22.17 -3.32
CA SER A 49 -1.70 21.74 -4.57
C SER A 49 -2.81 20.74 -4.31
N LYS A 50 -3.65 20.53 -5.33
CA LYS A 50 -4.64 19.44 -5.32
C LYS A 50 -3.97 18.09 -5.10
N ASP A 51 -2.83 17.85 -5.74
CA ASP A 51 -2.19 16.53 -5.71
C ASP A 51 -1.58 16.23 -4.34
N GLN A 52 -1.07 17.24 -3.63
CA GLN A 52 -0.64 17.09 -2.24
C GLN A 52 -1.80 16.82 -1.29
N LEU A 53 -2.92 17.52 -1.46
CA LEU A 53 -4.15 17.23 -0.72
C LEU A 53 -4.63 15.79 -0.96
N ILE A 54 -4.68 15.36 -2.23
CA ILE A 54 -5.04 13.99 -2.60
C ILE A 54 -4.08 12.98 -1.96
N THR A 55 -2.77 13.27 -1.98
CA THR A 55 -1.77 12.42 -1.32
C THR A 55 -2.07 12.29 0.18
N GLU A 56 -2.30 13.40 0.89
CA GLU A 56 -2.63 13.34 2.33
C GLU A 56 -3.92 12.55 2.61
N CYS A 57 -4.97 12.74 1.80
CA CYS A 57 -6.23 11.99 1.94
C CYS A 57 -6.03 10.48 1.66
N VAL A 58 -5.31 10.14 0.59
CA VAL A 58 -4.98 8.76 0.23
C VAL A 58 -4.19 8.08 1.35
N GLN A 59 -3.20 8.77 1.93
CA GLN A 59 -2.42 8.25 3.04
C GLN A 59 -3.33 7.89 4.24
N ARG A 60 -4.33 8.72 4.54
CA ARG A 60 -5.30 8.44 5.62
C ARG A 60 -6.23 7.27 5.30
N ILE A 61 -6.63 7.08 4.03
CA ILE A 61 -7.46 5.94 3.59
C ILE A 61 -6.66 4.65 3.77
N ILE A 62 -5.47 4.57 3.16
CA ILE A 62 -4.63 3.38 3.20
C ILE A 62 -4.23 2.99 4.64
N TYR A 63 -3.91 3.97 5.49
CA TYR A 63 -3.59 3.71 6.90
C TYR A 63 -4.69 2.95 7.65
N LYS A 64 -5.97 3.26 7.36
CA LYS A 64 -7.12 2.55 7.96
C LYS A 64 -7.25 1.13 7.41
N GLU A 65 -7.07 0.96 6.11
CA GLU A 65 -7.13 -0.35 5.45
C GLU A 65 -6.03 -1.28 5.94
N ILE A 66 -4.77 -0.82 5.99
CA ILE A 66 -3.62 -1.62 6.45
C ILE A 66 -3.85 -2.18 7.86
N ARG A 67 -4.46 -1.40 8.76
CA ARG A 67 -4.72 -1.85 10.14
C ARG A 67 -5.87 -2.85 10.27
N SER A 68 -6.70 -2.99 9.24
CA SER A 68 -7.80 -3.97 9.21
C SER A 68 -7.36 -5.35 8.74
N PHE A 69 -6.13 -5.52 8.23
CA PHE A 69 -5.59 -6.84 7.91
C PHE A 69 -5.36 -7.64 9.19
N VAL A 70 -6.28 -8.57 9.45
CA VAL A 70 -6.20 -9.54 10.55
C VAL A 70 -5.69 -10.87 9.98
N PRO A 71 -4.69 -11.51 10.61
CA PRO A 71 -4.30 -12.87 10.30
C PRO A 71 -5.53 -13.79 10.35
N GLN A 72 -5.84 -14.50 9.28
CA GLN A 72 -6.88 -15.52 9.33
C GLN A 72 -6.34 -16.79 9.98
N ASN A 73 -7.16 -17.43 10.82
CA ASN A 73 -6.89 -18.76 11.35
C ASN A 73 -6.79 -19.73 10.18
N THR A 74 -5.57 -20.07 9.82
CA THR A 74 -5.22 -21.02 8.78
C THR A 74 -4.27 -22.01 9.43
N GLU A 75 -4.49 -23.31 9.18
CA GLU A 75 -3.56 -24.33 9.62
C GLU A 75 -2.27 -24.17 8.82
N TYR A 76 -1.16 -23.98 9.53
CA TYR A 76 0.18 -23.86 8.95
C TYR A 76 0.99 -25.11 9.25
N SER A 77 2.09 -25.30 8.51
CA SER A 77 3.05 -26.36 8.79
C SER A 77 3.51 -26.37 10.25
N ASP A 78 3.78 -27.55 10.81
CA ASP A 78 4.46 -27.68 12.10
C ASP A 78 5.93 -27.24 12.04
N ASN A 79 6.53 -27.17 10.84
CA ASN A 79 7.85 -26.60 10.65
C ASN A 79 7.76 -25.05 10.75
N PRO A 80 8.42 -24.40 11.72
CA PRO A 80 8.28 -22.96 11.94
C PRO A 80 8.66 -22.09 10.74
N ILE A 81 9.67 -22.50 9.95
CA ILE A 81 10.14 -21.76 8.79
C ILE A 81 9.14 -21.88 7.64
N GLU A 82 8.64 -23.08 7.38
CA GLU A 82 7.60 -23.29 6.36
C GLU A 82 6.29 -22.60 6.74
N ALA A 83 5.94 -22.58 8.03
CA ALA A 83 4.79 -21.85 8.55
C ALA A 83 4.92 -20.33 8.32
N ASP A 84 6.11 -19.76 8.58
CA ASP A 84 6.42 -18.35 8.32
C ASP A 84 6.28 -18.04 6.82
N LYS A 85 6.83 -18.91 5.95
CA LYS A 85 6.75 -18.79 4.50
C LYS A 85 5.31 -18.81 3.99
N GLN A 86 4.49 -19.73 4.49
CA GLN A 86 3.06 -19.84 4.16
C GLN A 86 2.29 -18.60 4.61
N ARG A 87 2.49 -18.14 5.86
CA ARG A 87 1.88 -16.90 6.38
C ARG A 87 2.25 -15.70 5.52
N LEU A 88 3.54 -15.50 5.30
CA LEU A 88 4.03 -14.34 4.55
C LEU A 88 3.52 -14.36 3.12
N THR A 89 3.47 -15.53 2.48
CA THR A 89 2.91 -15.70 1.13
C THR A 89 1.45 -15.29 1.08
N TYR A 90 0.65 -15.79 2.01
CA TYR A 90 -0.77 -15.43 2.07
C TYR A 90 -0.94 -13.92 2.24
N TRP A 91 -0.25 -13.30 3.20
CA TRP A 91 -0.44 -11.87 3.48
C TRP A 91 0.10 -10.98 2.36
N ALA A 92 1.24 -11.34 1.77
CA ALA A 92 1.81 -10.60 0.65
C ALA A 92 0.90 -10.65 -0.58
N LYS A 93 0.26 -11.79 -0.87
CA LYS A 93 -0.77 -11.89 -1.92
C LYS A 93 -1.93 -10.94 -1.65
N GLN A 94 -2.49 -10.93 -0.44
CA GLN A 94 -3.59 -10.03 -0.09
C GLN A 94 -3.23 -8.55 -0.28
N VAL A 95 -2.03 -8.15 0.14
CA VAL A 95 -1.53 -6.79 -0.06
C VAL A 95 -1.35 -6.47 -1.55
N PHE A 96 -0.79 -7.40 -2.32
CA PHE A 96 -0.59 -7.19 -3.75
C PHE A 96 -1.93 -7.10 -4.51
N GLU A 97 -2.90 -7.95 -4.17
CA GLU A 97 -4.27 -7.87 -4.69
C GLU A 97 -4.91 -6.51 -4.37
N PHE A 98 -4.74 -6.02 -3.14
CA PHE A 98 -5.22 -4.70 -2.74
C PHE A 98 -4.63 -3.59 -3.61
N PHE A 99 -3.34 -3.65 -3.96
CA PHE A 99 -2.71 -2.66 -4.86
C PHE A 99 -3.41 -2.60 -6.21
N TYR A 100 -3.76 -3.75 -6.80
CA TYR A 100 -4.41 -3.80 -8.11
C TYR A 100 -5.90 -3.45 -8.05
N ALA A 101 -6.61 -3.87 -6.99
CA ALA A 101 -7.99 -3.48 -6.75
C ALA A 101 -8.15 -1.96 -6.56
N ASN A 102 -7.13 -1.29 -6.02
CA ASN A 102 -7.15 0.14 -5.69
C ASN A 102 -6.05 0.94 -6.43
N LYS A 103 -5.77 0.59 -7.69
CA LYS A 103 -4.57 1.01 -8.43
C LYS A 103 -4.22 2.50 -8.33
N SER A 104 -5.17 3.40 -8.52
CA SER A 104 -4.93 4.85 -8.46
C SER A 104 -4.55 5.31 -7.05
N ILE A 105 -5.26 4.85 -6.03
CA ILE A 105 -5.01 5.19 -4.62
C ILE A 105 -3.67 4.59 -4.17
N SER A 106 -3.43 3.30 -4.44
CA SER A 106 -2.18 2.63 -4.08
C SER A 106 -0.98 3.27 -4.76
N ARG A 107 -1.09 3.67 -6.03
CA ARG A 107 -0.02 4.37 -6.75
C ARG A 107 0.33 5.70 -6.10
N VAL A 108 -0.67 6.52 -5.75
CA VAL A 108 -0.44 7.79 -5.05
C VAL A 108 0.20 7.57 -3.69
N SER A 109 -0.28 6.60 -2.91
CA SER A 109 0.29 6.30 -1.58
C SER A 109 1.76 5.89 -1.69
N ILE A 110 2.08 4.93 -2.56
CA ILE A 110 3.44 4.41 -2.70
C ILE A 110 4.39 5.51 -3.20
N LEU A 111 4.01 6.28 -4.22
CA LEU A 111 4.85 7.37 -4.71
C LEU A 111 5.02 8.49 -3.67
N GLY A 112 3.99 8.79 -2.89
CA GLY A 112 4.07 9.73 -1.77
C GLY A 112 5.05 9.25 -0.68
N ASP A 113 5.00 7.97 -0.33
CA ASP A 113 5.91 7.38 0.65
C ASP A 113 7.36 7.43 0.19
N LEU A 114 7.63 7.04 -1.07
CA LEU A 114 8.97 7.08 -1.66
C LEU A 114 9.53 8.50 -1.75
N ARG A 115 8.67 9.48 -2.05
CA ARG A 115 9.08 10.90 -2.13
C ARG A 115 9.40 11.50 -0.77
N ASN A 116 8.58 11.20 0.23
CA ASN A 116 8.68 11.85 1.55
C ASN A 116 9.62 11.11 2.51
N ASN A 117 9.88 9.82 2.27
CA ASN A 117 10.83 8.99 3.02
C ASN A 117 10.65 9.04 4.54
N LEU A 118 9.40 8.96 5.00
CA LEU A 118 9.05 9.02 6.42
C LEU A 118 8.96 7.63 7.06
N THR A 119 9.42 7.52 8.30
CA THR A 119 9.30 6.29 9.12
C THR A 119 7.88 6.02 9.61
N SER A 120 6.97 6.99 9.45
CA SER A 120 5.53 6.90 9.73
C SER A 120 4.68 6.81 8.46
N SER A 121 5.26 6.32 7.36
CA SER A 121 4.56 6.12 6.08
C SER A 121 3.76 4.82 6.06
N ASN A 122 2.79 4.73 5.16
CA ASN A 122 1.98 3.52 4.98
C ASN A 122 2.82 2.31 4.52
N SER A 123 3.85 2.55 3.72
CA SER A 123 4.82 1.51 3.33
C SER A 123 5.54 0.91 4.54
N VAL A 124 5.93 1.72 5.51
CA VAL A 124 6.57 1.24 6.74
C VAL A 124 5.55 0.56 7.65
N ASP A 125 4.31 1.04 7.73
CA ASP A 125 3.24 0.36 8.48
C ASP A 125 2.89 -1.00 7.87
N MET A 126 2.88 -1.12 6.55
CA MET A 126 2.74 -2.39 5.85
C MET A 126 3.90 -3.34 6.18
N GLN A 127 5.14 -2.85 6.20
CA GLN A 127 6.30 -3.65 6.64
C GLN A 127 6.12 -4.16 8.06
N ARG A 128 5.71 -3.30 9.00
CA ARG A 128 5.42 -3.71 10.40
C ARG A 128 4.32 -4.77 10.46
N GLY A 129 3.31 -4.67 9.59
CA GLY A 129 2.26 -5.67 9.43
C GLY A 129 2.83 -7.01 8.97
N LEU A 130 3.49 -7.04 7.82
CA LEU A 130 4.08 -8.24 7.22
C LEU A 130 5.13 -8.92 8.12
N LEU A 131 5.89 -8.15 8.91
CA LEU A 131 6.85 -8.70 9.86
C LEU A 131 6.21 -9.65 10.89
N ARG A 132 4.93 -9.46 11.21
CA ARG A 132 4.20 -10.35 12.14
C ARG A 132 3.93 -11.75 11.55
N ALA A 133 4.13 -11.95 10.25
CA ALA A 133 4.08 -13.26 9.63
C ALA A 133 5.28 -14.14 10.01
N LEU A 134 6.39 -13.52 10.44
CA LEU A 134 7.66 -14.18 10.73
C LEU A 134 7.83 -14.44 12.24
N THR A 135 7.34 -15.58 12.71
CA THR A 135 7.30 -15.97 14.13
C THR A 135 8.42 -16.93 14.54
N SER A 136 9.11 -17.55 13.58
CA SER A 136 10.24 -18.45 13.85
C SER A 136 11.48 -17.71 14.41
N ASP A 137 12.52 -18.44 14.81
CA ASP A 137 13.74 -17.87 15.39
C ASP A 137 14.74 -17.31 14.35
N ILE A 138 14.25 -16.85 13.21
CA ILE A 138 15.09 -16.11 12.24
C ILE A 138 15.58 -14.83 12.92
N ASP A 139 16.88 -14.53 12.76
CA ASP A 139 17.48 -13.29 13.24
C ASP A 139 16.67 -12.05 12.84
N ASP A 140 16.50 -11.11 13.77
CA ASP A 140 15.63 -9.94 13.59
C ASP A 140 16.12 -9.01 12.47
N ALA A 141 17.44 -8.89 12.27
CA ALA A 141 17.98 -8.11 11.16
C ALA A 141 17.68 -8.79 9.81
N LYS A 142 17.81 -10.14 9.74
CA LYS A 142 17.40 -10.93 8.57
C LYS A 142 15.90 -10.76 8.28
N LYS A 143 15.02 -10.84 9.28
CA LYS A 143 13.56 -10.61 9.12
C LYS A 143 13.26 -9.22 8.56
N LYS A 144 13.84 -8.17 9.15
CA LYS A 144 13.65 -6.79 8.68
C LYS A 144 14.11 -6.59 7.24
N PHE A 145 15.28 -7.14 6.88
CA PHE A 145 15.80 -7.09 5.52
C PHE A 145 14.90 -7.81 4.53
N MET A 146 14.40 -8.99 4.88
CA MET A 146 13.45 -9.75 4.06
C MET A 146 12.17 -8.94 3.79
N ILE A 147 11.58 -8.36 4.82
CA ILE A 147 10.32 -7.60 4.71
C ILE A 147 10.50 -6.30 3.93
N PHE A 148 11.62 -5.60 4.14
CA PHE A 148 11.98 -4.44 3.33
C PHE A 148 12.11 -4.83 1.85
N SER A 149 12.86 -5.90 1.55
CA SER A 149 13.09 -6.38 0.20
C SER A 149 11.78 -6.79 -0.49
N LEU A 150 10.94 -7.57 0.18
CA LEU A 150 9.63 -7.97 -0.32
C LEU A 150 8.76 -6.75 -0.64
N THR A 151 8.68 -5.79 0.29
CA THR A 151 7.93 -4.55 0.12
C THR A 151 8.42 -3.76 -1.08
N SER A 152 9.74 -3.56 -1.20
CA SER A 152 10.33 -2.82 -2.31
C SER A 152 10.08 -3.50 -3.66
N ILE A 153 10.21 -4.83 -3.72
CA ILE A 153 9.95 -5.61 -4.94
C ILE A 153 8.49 -5.49 -5.35
N MET A 154 7.55 -5.68 -4.43
CA MET A 154 6.11 -5.55 -4.70
C MET A 154 5.75 -4.15 -5.21
N GLN A 155 6.24 -3.11 -4.54
CA GLN A 155 5.95 -1.72 -4.91
C GLN A 155 6.57 -1.36 -6.26
N ALA A 156 7.82 -1.74 -6.51
CA ALA A 156 8.48 -1.52 -7.79
C ALA A 156 7.76 -2.25 -8.93
N ALA A 157 7.35 -3.50 -8.71
CA ALA A 157 6.62 -4.31 -9.68
C ALA A 157 5.26 -3.72 -10.03
N PHE A 158 4.50 -3.27 -9.01
CA PHE A 158 3.22 -2.61 -9.18
C PHE A 158 3.33 -1.27 -9.91
N LEU A 159 4.30 -0.42 -9.56
CA LEU A 159 4.46 0.89 -10.19
C LEU A 159 4.91 0.80 -11.66
N GLN A 160 5.56 -0.30 -12.03
CA GLN A 160 6.13 -0.57 -13.35
C GLN A 160 5.41 -1.70 -14.11
N ASP A 161 4.15 -2.00 -13.77
CA ASP A 161 3.41 -3.16 -14.27
C ASP A 161 3.48 -3.37 -15.81
N ASN A 162 3.37 -2.30 -16.59
CA ASN A 162 3.54 -2.35 -18.05
C ASN A 162 4.95 -2.82 -18.48
N ALA A 163 6.00 -2.37 -17.80
CA ALA A 163 7.38 -2.73 -18.11
C ALA A 163 7.74 -4.13 -17.59
N VAL A 164 7.16 -4.53 -16.45
CA VAL A 164 7.37 -5.86 -15.86
C VAL A 164 6.84 -6.96 -16.77
N LYS A 165 5.68 -6.78 -17.39
CA LYS A 165 5.15 -7.74 -18.37
C LYS A 165 6.14 -8.05 -19.48
N ASN A 166 6.79 -7.02 -20.02
CA ASN A 166 7.76 -7.18 -21.11
C ASN A 166 9.10 -7.76 -20.64
N ARG A 167 9.52 -7.47 -19.40
CA ARG A 167 10.84 -7.87 -18.88
C ARG A 167 10.85 -9.23 -18.17
N LEU A 168 9.78 -9.55 -17.43
CA LEU A 168 9.70 -10.71 -16.56
C LEU A 168 8.59 -11.70 -16.99
N GLY A 169 7.74 -11.32 -17.95
CA GLY A 169 6.67 -12.18 -18.46
C GLY A 169 5.41 -12.25 -17.61
N PHE A 170 5.34 -11.51 -16.49
CA PHE A 170 4.15 -11.47 -15.63
C PHE A 170 3.13 -10.44 -16.11
N ASP A 171 1.91 -10.89 -16.43
CA ASP A 171 0.78 -10.03 -16.77
C ASP A 171 -0.06 -9.75 -15.52
N PHE A 172 0.33 -8.73 -14.75
CA PHE A 172 -0.32 -8.45 -13.46
C PHE A 172 -1.77 -7.98 -13.54
N THR A 173 -2.36 -7.81 -14.72
CA THR A 173 -3.82 -7.71 -14.84
C THR A 173 -4.51 -9.02 -14.47
N LYS A 174 -3.79 -10.15 -14.50
CA LYS A 174 -4.27 -11.49 -14.14
C LYS A 174 -3.87 -11.84 -12.71
N GLN A 175 -4.84 -12.30 -11.92
CA GLN A 175 -4.61 -12.72 -10.53
C GLN A 175 -3.57 -13.85 -10.43
N ASN A 176 -3.64 -14.85 -11.32
CA ASN A 176 -2.70 -15.96 -11.30
C ASN A 176 -1.24 -15.50 -11.44
N ASP A 177 -0.96 -14.54 -12.32
CA ASP A 177 0.41 -14.03 -12.53
C ASP A 177 0.88 -13.20 -11.32
N ARG A 178 -0.04 -12.48 -10.67
CA ARG A 178 0.24 -11.79 -9.40
C ARG A 178 0.62 -12.78 -8.29
N GLU A 179 -0.14 -13.85 -8.15
CA GLU A 179 0.13 -14.89 -7.16
C GLU A 179 1.44 -15.64 -7.42
N LEU A 180 1.71 -16.02 -8.68
CA LEU A 180 2.95 -16.67 -9.07
C LEU A 180 4.18 -15.79 -8.81
N PHE A 181 4.07 -14.49 -9.09
CA PHE A 181 5.13 -13.54 -8.80
C PHE A 181 5.44 -13.46 -7.30
N ILE A 182 4.41 -13.31 -6.45
CA ILE A 182 4.61 -13.27 -5.00
C ILE A 182 5.22 -14.57 -4.47
N ASN A 183 4.73 -15.73 -4.93
CA ASN A 183 5.31 -17.02 -4.57
C ASN A 183 6.80 -17.08 -4.92
N SER A 184 7.17 -16.66 -6.15
CA SER A 184 8.54 -16.70 -6.63
C SER A 184 9.46 -15.79 -5.81
N VAL A 185 9.01 -14.57 -5.49
CA VAL A 185 9.79 -13.64 -4.67
C VAL A 185 10.04 -14.18 -3.27
N ILE A 186 9.02 -14.78 -2.64
CA ILE A 186 9.15 -15.32 -1.28
C ILE A 186 10.05 -16.55 -1.24
N GLU A 187 9.96 -17.43 -2.24
CA GLU A 187 10.86 -18.57 -2.38
C GLU A 187 12.33 -18.12 -2.35
N GLU A 188 12.68 -17.14 -3.20
CA GLU A 188 14.03 -16.59 -3.29
C GLU A 188 14.50 -15.93 -1.98
N LEU A 189 13.61 -15.18 -1.33
CA LEU A 189 13.93 -14.51 -0.07
C LEU A 189 14.22 -15.49 1.07
N PHE A 190 13.45 -16.58 1.17
CA PHE A 190 13.70 -17.60 2.19
C PHE A 190 14.96 -18.41 1.90
N HIS A 191 15.25 -18.71 0.63
CA HIS A 191 16.49 -19.35 0.22
C HIS A 191 17.72 -18.53 0.65
N PHE A 192 17.71 -17.21 0.41
CA PHE A 192 18.80 -16.31 0.81
C PHE A 192 19.06 -16.30 2.33
N THR A 193 18.03 -16.46 3.15
CA THR A 193 18.18 -16.42 4.62
C THR A 193 18.73 -17.69 5.26
N GLN A 194 18.70 -18.82 4.56
CA GLN A 194 19.23 -20.10 5.04
C GLN A 194 20.75 -20.23 4.83
N THR A 195 21.34 -19.38 3.99
CA THR A 195 22.78 -19.12 3.88
C THR A 195 23.30 -18.19 4.99
#